data_AF-A0A961UYJ5-F1
#
_entry.id   AF-A0A961UYJ5-F1
#
_cell.length_a   1.000
_cell.length_b   1.000
_cell.length_c   1.000
_cell.angle_alpha   90.00
_cell.angle_beta   90.00
_cell.angle_gamma   90.00
#
_symmetry.space_group_name_H-M   'P 1'
#
loop_
_entity.id
_entity.type
_entity.pdbx_description
1 polymer ?
#
loop_
_entity_poly.entity_id
_entity_poly.type
_entity_poly.pdbx_seq_one_letter_code
_entity_poly.pdbx_strand_id
1 'polypeptide(L)' 'INTYPGKLKLILCGFHEAALMAQAAIRIVNPEKRVVFQYTTSSSNLQKKLGVI' A
#
# COMPACT_ATOMS: atom_id res chain seq x y z
N ILE A 1 -17.85 6.30 -5.96
CA ILE A 1 -17.57 5.78 -4.60
C ILE A 1 -17.37 4.28 -4.74
N ASN A 2 -16.31 3.73 -4.15
CA ASN A 2 -16.03 2.29 -4.18
C ASN A 2 -17.21 1.53 -3.56
N THR A 3 -17.76 0.53 -4.25
CA THR A 3 -18.99 -0.16 -3.84
C THR A 3 -18.75 -1.66 -3.82
N TYR A 4 -18.92 -2.26 -2.65
CA TYR A 4 -18.89 -3.70 -2.45
C TYR A 4 -19.72 -4.07 -1.22
N PRO A 5 -20.20 -5.33 -1.11
CA PRO A 5 -20.98 -5.77 0.04
C PRO A 5 -20.23 -5.51 1.36
N GLY A 6 -20.88 -4.81 2.31
CA GLY A 6 -20.28 -4.48 3.61
C GLY A 6 -19.39 -3.23 3.62
N LYS A 7 -19.36 -2.42 2.56
CA LYS A 7 -18.60 -1.16 2.55
C LYS A 7 -19.14 -0.17 3.60
N LEU A 8 -18.30 0.12 4.61
CA LEU A 8 -18.51 1.23 5.53
C LEU A 8 -17.84 2.51 5.00
N LYS A 9 -18.54 3.65 5.12
CA LYS A 9 -18.04 4.97 4.74
C LYS A 9 -17.23 5.60 5.89
N LEU A 10 -16.12 4.95 6.24
CA LEU A 10 -15.19 5.41 7.27
C LEU A 10 -13.84 5.77 6.65
N ILE A 11 -13.18 6.80 7.19
CA ILE A 11 -11.82 7.22 6.77
C ILE A 11 -10.85 6.03 6.91
N LEU A 12 -10.97 5.25 7.98
CA LEU A 12 -10.15 4.06 8.22
C LEU A 12 -10.28 3.03 7.09
N CYS A 13 -11.49 2.83 6.55
CA CYS A 13 -11.72 1.91 5.45
C CYS A 13 -11.05 2.42 4.18
N GLY A 14 -11.02 3.74 3.97
CA GLY A 14 -10.28 4.37 2.88
C GLY A 14 -8.78 4.11 2.94
N PHE A 15 -8.17 4.19 4.13
CA PHE A 15 -6.74 3.86 4.30
C PHE A 15 -6.43 2.40 3.98
N HIS A 16 -7.30 1.48 4.41
CA HIS A 16 -7.15 0.07 4.09
C HIS A 16 -7.25 -0.19 2.58
N GLU A 17 -8.24 0.39 1.90
CA GLU A 17 -8.39 0.27 0.45
C GLU A 17 -7.20 0.84 -0.31
N ALA A 18 -6.69 2.00 0.11
CA ALA A 18 -5.54 2.64 -0.52
C ALA A 18 -4.28 1.76 -0.41
N ALA A 19 -4.06 1.11 0.74
CA ALA A 19 -2.94 0.18 0.92
C ALA A 19 -3.02 -1.01 -0.05
N LEU A 20 -4.22 -1.60 -0.22
CA LEU A 20 -4.43 -2.69 -1.18
C LEU A 20 -4.29 -2.23 -2.63
N MET A 21 -4.83 -1.04 -2.95
CA MET A 21 -4.75 -0.45 -4.28
C MET A 21 -3.29 -0.23 -4.69
N ALA A 22 -2.44 0.31 -3.81
CA ALA A 22 -1.03 0.54 -4.12
C ALA A 22 -0.29 -0.76 -4.48
N GLN A 23 -0.62 -1.87 -3.81
CA GLN A 23 -0.04 -3.19 -4.08
C GLN A 23 -0.48 -3.77 -5.44
N ALA A 24 -1.68 -3.43 -5.92
CA ALA A 24 -2.12 -3.79 -7.26
C ALA A 24 -1.51 -2.85 -8.32
N ALA A 25 -1.51 -1.55 -8.07
CA ALA A 25 -1.03 -0.52 -9.00
C ALA A 25 0.44 -0.71 -9.38
N ILE A 26 1.30 -1.11 -8.44
CA ILE A 26 2.73 -1.32 -8.72
C ILE A 26 2.99 -2.42 -9.78
N ARG A 27 2.09 -3.41 -9.92
CA ARG A 27 2.20 -4.43 -10.97
C ARG A 27 1.90 -3.87 -12.36
N ILE A 28 1.10 -2.80 -12.43
CA ILE A 28 0.77 -2.11 -13.67
C ILE A 28 1.89 -1.12 -14.01
N VAL A 29 2.32 -0.32 -13.02
CA VAL A 29 3.33 0.73 -13.20
C VAL A 29 4.73 0.14 -13.42
N ASN A 30 5.03 -1.00 -12.80
CA ASN A 30 6.37 -1.60 -12.85
C ASN A 30 6.30 -3.14 -12.90
N PRO A 31 5.86 -3.73 -14.03
CA PRO A 31 5.52 -5.16 -14.14
C PRO A 31 6.71 -6.09 -13.90
N GLU A 32 7.91 -5.70 -14.28
CA GLU A 32 9.14 -6.49 -14.11
C GLU A 32 9.61 -6.55 -12.65
N LYS A 33 9.10 -5.66 -11.79
CA LYS A 33 9.59 -5.51 -10.43
C LYS A 33 8.83 -6.43 -9.48
N ARG A 34 9.52 -7.42 -8.92
CA ARG A 34 8.98 -8.24 -7.82
C ARG A 34 8.83 -7.41 -6.55
N VAL A 35 7.59 -7.29 -6.06
CA VAL A 35 7.27 -6.58 -4.82
C VAL A 35 7.47 -7.52 -3.64
N VAL A 36 8.40 -7.17 -2.74
CA VAL A 36 8.63 -7.89 -1.49
C VAL A 36 7.96 -7.13 -0.35
N PHE A 37 7.12 -7.82 0.42
CA PHE A 37 6.45 -7.24 1.58
C PHE A 37 7.46 -6.97 2.70
N GLN A 38 7.42 -5.76 3.25
CA GLN A 38 8.38 -5.27 4.25
C GLN A 38 7.65 -4.40 5.27
N TYR A 39 8.09 -4.45 6.53
CA TYR A 39 7.57 -3.61 7.60
C TYR A 39 8.37 -2.32 7.74
N THR A 40 7.69 -1.20 7.96
CA THR A 40 8.33 0.14 8.10
C THR A 40 9.26 0.22 9.31
N THR A 41 9.00 -0.56 10.37
CA THR A 41 9.79 -0.58 11.61
C THR A 41 11.14 -1.30 11.48
N SER A 42 11.25 -2.26 10.57
CA SER A 42 12.45 -3.11 10.44
C SER A 42 13.18 -2.96 9.12
N SER A 43 12.53 -2.41 8.08
CA SER A 43 13.17 -2.25 6.77
C SER A 43 13.97 -0.96 6.68
N SER A 44 15.28 -1.11 6.57
CA SER A 44 16.20 0.00 6.27
C SER A 44 15.90 0.63 4.90
N ASN A 45 15.44 -0.14 3.90
CA ASN A 45 15.06 0.41 2.60
C ASN A 45 13.83 1.32 2.68
N LEU A 46 12.82 0.92 3.46
CA LEU A 46 11.63 1.75 3.67
C LEU A 46 11.95 2.98 4.53
N GLN A 47 12.76 2.85 5.57
CA GLN A 47 13.17 3.98 6.42
C GLN A 47 13.95 5.03 5.62
N LYS A 48 14.80 4.61 4.68
CA LYS A 48 15.46 5.50 3.71
C LYS A 48 14.48 6.25 2.82
N LYS A 49 13.43 5.58 2.31
CA LYS A 49 12.38 6.22 1.50
C LYS A 49 11.55 7.23 2.31
N LEU A 50 11.44 7.03 3.62
CA LEU A 50 10.74 7.92 4.54
C LEU A 50 11.63 9.05 5.07
N GLY A 51 12.92 9.07 4.75
CA GLY A 51 13.87 10.09 5.21
C GLY A 51 14.20 10.02 6.70
N VAL A 52 13.98 8.85 7.33
CA VAL A 52 14.28 8.62 8.76
C VAL A 52 15.75 8.23 8.97
N ILE A 53 16.35 7.59 7.96
CA ILE A 53 17.76 7.16 7.88
C ILE A 53 18.29 7.53 6.51
#